data_AF-A0A965QX52-F1
#
_entry.id   AF-A0A965QX52-F1
#
_cell.length_a   1.000
_cell.length_b   1.000
_cell.length_c   1.000
_cell.angle_alpha   90.00
_cell.angle_beta   90.00
_cell.angle_gamma   90.00
#
_symmetry.space_group_name_H-M   'P 1'
#
loop_
_entity.id
_entity.type
_entity.pdbx_description
1 polymer ?
#
loop_
_entity_poly.entity_id
_entity_poly.type
_entity_poly.pdbx_seq_one_letter_code
_entity_poly.pdbx_strand_id
1 'polypeptide(L)' 'AGQPQAAEEALLRLEMAAEVPTPAEFVDARRAFQLKLLTRRNDPPPAQTWAQDAATVFASSHAPGHARRLQAAFKVLLRR' A
#
# COMPACT_ATOMS: atom_id res chain seq x y z
N ALA A 1 11.40 -12.89 -8.50
CA ALA A 1 11.70 -11.86 -7.48
C ALA A 1 10.61 -10.82 -7.52
N GLY A 2 9.97 -10.49 -6.39
CA GLY A 2 8.99 -9.40 -6.34
C GLY A 2 9.66 -8.07 -6.69
N GLN A 3 9.12 -7.34 -7.65
CA GLN A 3 9.71 -6.08 -8.11
C GLN A 3 9.60 -5.03 -6.99
N PRO A 4 10.66 -4.25 -6.68
CA PRO A 4 10.65 -3.28 -5.58
C PRO A 4 9.54 -2.25 -5.73
N GLN A 5 9.29 -1.80 -6.96
CA GLN A 5 8.19 -0.87 -7.28
C GLN A 5 6.80 -1.45 -6.97
N ALA A 6 6.59 -2.76 -7.15
CA ALA A 6 5.31 -3.39 -6.84
C ALA A 6 5.05 -3.40 -5.33
N ALA A 7 6.08 -3.57 -4.51
CA ALA A 7 5.98 -3.48 -3.05
C ALA A 7 5.67 -2.06 -2.58
N GLU A 8 6.26 -1.04 -3.21
CA GLU A 8 5.98 0.36 -2.90
C GLU A 8 4.53 0.74 -3.25
N GLU A 9 4.05 0.36 -4.45
CA GLU A 9 2.65 0.59 -4.84
C GLU A 9 1.66 -0.15 -3.90
N ALA A 10 1.98 -1.39 -3.52
CA ALA A 10 1.19 -2.16 -2.56
C ALA A 10 1.13 -1.51 -1.18
N LEU A 11 2.25 -0.97 -0.68
CA LEU A 11 2.27 -0.21 0.58
C LEU A 11 1.41 1.05 0.53
N LEU A 12 1.41 1.78 -0.59
CA LEU A 12 0.54 2.94 -0.77
C LEU A 12 -0.94 2.55 -0.75
N ARG A 13 -1.31 1.43 -1.37
CA ARG A 13 -2.69 0.89 -1.31
C ARG A 13 -3.08 0.50 0.10
N LEU A 14 -2.19 -0.18 0.83
CA LEU A 14 -2.40 -0.57 2.23
C LEU A 14 -2.64 0.64 3.13
N GLU A 15 -1.88 1.72 2.96
CA GLU A 15 -2.05 2.96 3.71
C GLU A 15 -3.38 3.66 3.40
N MET A 16 -3.82 3.62 2.13
CA MET A 16 -5.13 4.13 1.73
C MET A 16 -6.27 3.29 2.32
N ALA A 17 -6.17 1.96 2.26
CA ALA A 17 -7.16 1.05 2.83
C ALA A 17 -7.31 1.21 4.35
N ALA A 18 -6.18 1.41 5.04
CA ALA A 18 -6.11 1.61 6.47
C ALA A 18 -6.43 3.05 6.91
N GLU A 19 -6.59 3.98 5.96
CA GLU A 19 -6.80 5.41 6.20
C GLU A 19 -5.73 6.03 7.13
N VAL A 20 -4.49 5.53 7.04
CA VAL A 20 -3.36 6.04 7.83
C VAL A 20 -2.61 7.13 7.06
N PRO A 21 -1.96 8.08 7.77
CA PRO A 21 -1.09 9.07 7.13
C PRO A 21 0.08 8.39 6.43
N THR A 22 0.31 8.78 5.17
CA THR A 22 1.52 8.36 4.42
C THR A 22 2.71 9.20 4.88
N PRO A 23 3.90 8.60 5.08
CA PRO A 23 5.10 9.35 5.42
C PRO A 23 5.41 10.44 4.39
N ALA A 24 5.96 11.57 4.83
CA ALA A 24 6.18 12.75 3.99
C ALA A 24 6.95 12.45 2.69
N GLU A 25 7.95 11.56 2.77
CA GLU A 25 8.76 11.12 1.62
C GLU A 25 7.97 10.39 0.53
N PHE A 26 6.78 9.86 0.83
CA PHE A 26 5.93 9.11 -0.09
C PHE A 26 4.61 9.82 -0.45
N VAL A 27 4.42 11.06 0.00
CA VAL A 27 3.17 11.81 -0.26
C VAL A 27 2.95 12.05 -1.75
N ASP A 28 4.02 12.42 -2.48
CA ASP A 28 3.91 12.64 -3.93
C ASP A 28 3.63 11.34 -4.69
N ALA A 29 4.26 10.23 -4.27
CA ALA A 29 3.98 8.90 -4.81
C ALA A 29 2.52 8.48 -4.57
N ARG A 30 1.97 8.76 -3.38
CA ARG A 30 0.54 8.52 -3.07
C ARG A 30 -0.38 9.30 -4.00
N ARG A 31 -0.10 10.59 -4.21
CA ARG A 31 -0.92 11.45 -5.08
C ARG A 31 -0.88 10.97 -6.53
N ALA A 32 0.32 10.71 -7.06
CA ALA A 32 0.49 10.17 -8.41
C ALA A 32 -0.27 8.84 -8.59
N PHE A 33 -0.21 7.96 -7.58
CA PHE A 33 -0.92 6.70 -7.59
C PHE A 33 -2.45 6.88 -7.56
N GLN A 34 -2.97 7.81 -6.76
CA GLN A 34 -4.39 8.14 -6.75
C GLN A 34 -4.87 8.62 -8.12
N LEU A 35 -4.09 9.46 -8.81
CA LEU A 35 -4.41 9.87 -10.18
C LEU A 35 -4.43 8.67 -11.15
N LYS A 36 -3.48 7.74 -11.02
CA LYS A 36 -3.44 6.47 -11.77
C LYS A 36 -4.68 5.60 -11.50
N LEU A 37 -5.22 5.61 -10.28
CA LEU A 37 -6.46 4.88 -9.97
C LEU A 37 -7.70 5.52 -10.61
N LEU A 38 -7.75 6.85 -10.73
CA LEU A 38 -8.89 7.53 -11.37
C LEU A 38 -9.04 7.15 -12.85
N THR A 39 -7.98 6.71 -13.53
CA THR A 39 -8.07 6.23 -14.91
C THR A 39 -8.54 4.77 -15.01
N ARG A 40 -8.59 4.04 -13.90
CA ARG A 40 -9.00 2.63 -13.83
C ARG A 40 -10.41 2.50 -13.24
N ARG A 41 -11.40 2.70 -14.10
CA ARG A 41 -12.82 2.90 -13.73
C ARG A 41 -13.52 1.71 -13.06
N ASN A 42 -12.94 0.50 -13.07
CA ASN A 42 -13.56 -0.74 -12.57
C ASN A 42 -12.67 -1.52 -11.59
N ASP A 43 -11.54 -0.98 -11.15
CA ASP A 43 -10.66 -1.71 -10.23
C ASP A 43 -11.26 -1.75 -8.81
N PRO A 44 -11.16 -2.91 -8.12
CA PRO A 44 -11.67 -3.03 -6.76
C PRO A 44 -10.94 -2.06 -5.81
N PRO A 45 -11.67 -1.46 -4.85
CA PRO A 45 -11.10 -0.47 -3.96
C PRO A 45 -9.99 -1.09 -3.10
N PRO A 46 -9.03 -0.27 -2.60
CA PRO A 46 -7.95 -0.74 -1.74
C PRO A 46 -8.46 -1.54 -0.52
N ALA A 47 -9.62 -1.18 0.03
CA ALA A 47 -10.26 -1.89 1.13
C ALA A 47 -10.69 -3.34 0.81
N GLN A 48 -10.84 -3.71 -0.47
CA GLN A 48 -11.18 -5.08 -0.88
C GLN A 48 -9.95 -5.90 -1.30
N THR A 49 -8.82 -5.25 -1.56
CA THR A 49 -7.62 -5.87 -2.14
C THR A 49 -6.40 -5.84 -1.22
N TRP A 50 -6.54 -5.27 -0.03
CA TRP A 50 -5.44 -5.10 0.92
C TRP A 50 -4.73 -6.42 1.28
N ALA A 51 -5.43 -7.56 1.30
CA ALA A 51 -4.82 -8.85 1.58
C ALA A 51 -3.84 -9.30 0.48
N GLN A 52 -4.15 -9.01 -0.79
CA GLN A 52 -3.24 -9.26 -1.91
C GLN A 52 -2.06 -8.29 -1.89
N ASP A 53 -2.32 -7.02 -1.60
CA ASP A 53 -1.26 -6.01 -1.45
C ASP A 53 -0.28 -6.42 -0.33
N ALA A 54 -0.77 -6.94 0.80
CA ALA A 54 0.06 -7.48 1.86
C ALA A 54 0.92 -8.67 1.38
N ALA A 55 0.34 -9.62 0.64
CA ALA A 55 1.08 -10.75 0.08
C ALA A 55 2.21 -10.29 -0.86
N THR A 56 1.95 -9.25 -1.67
CA THR A 56 2.98 -8.64 -2.53
C THR A 56 4.13 -8.04 -1.71
N VAL A 57 3.85 -7.37 -0.59
CA VAL A 57 4.90 -6.85 0.30
C VAL A 57 5.69 -7.99 0.95
N PHE A 58 5.03 -9.05 1.42
CA PHE A 58 5.72 -10.21 2.00
C PHE A 58 6.58 -10.99 0.98
N ALA A 59 6.19 -10.99 -0.29
CA ALA A 59 6.96 -11.62 -1.38
C ALA A 59 8.18 -10.77 -1.83
N SER A 60 8.29 -9.53 -1.35
CA SER A 60 9.39 -8.62 -1.67
C SER A 60 10.56 -8.76 -0.69
N SER A 61 11.73 -8.24 -1.06
CA SER A 61 12.88 -8.19 -0.16
C SER A 61 12.57 -7.35 1.08
N HIS A 62 13.01 -7.83 2.24
CA HIS A 62 12.81 -7.12 3.49
C HIS A 62 13.50 -5.74 3.47
N ALA A 63 12.74 -4.70 3.81
CA ALA A 63 13.25 -3.37 4.07
C ALA A 63 12.63 -2.83 5.37
N PRO A 64 13.44 -2.26 6.29
CA PRO A 64 12.95 -1.82 7.59
C PRO A 64 11.90 -0.69 7.49
N GLY A 65 12.04 0.20 6.50
CA GLY A 65 11.04 1.24 6.22
C GLY A 65 9.69 0.65 5.79
N HIS A 66 9.71 -0.37 4.94
CA HIS A 66 8.50 -1.07 4.49
C HIS A 66 7.80 -1.79 5.65
N ALA A 67 8.57 -2.44 6.52
CA ALA A 67 8.02 -3.15 7.69
C ALA A 67 7.28 -2.21 8.65
N ARG A 68 7.83 -1.03 8.93
CA ARG A 68 7.17 -0.04 9.82
C ARG A 68 5.85 0.48 9.22
N ARG A 69 5.84 0.76 7.92
CA ARG A 69 4.64 1.21 7.20
C ARG A 69 3.56 0.13 7.16
N LEU A 70 3.96 -1.10 6.86
CA LEU A 70 3.07 -2.27 6.88
C LEU A 70 2.43 -2.46 8.26
N GLN A 71 3.23 -2.39 9.33
CA GLN A 71 2.74 -2.54 10.71
C GLN A 71 1.71 -1.45 11.07
N ALA A 72 1.95 -0.20 10.66
CA ALA A 72 1.03 0.91 10.91
C ALA A 72 -0.34 0.68 10.24
N ALA A 73 -0.34 0.24 8.98
CA ALA A 73 -1.57 -0.09 8.26
C ALA A 73 -2.29 -1.31 8.88
N PHE A 74 -1.55 -2.38 9.18
CA PHE A 74 -2.10 -3.62 9.75
C PHE A 74 -2.75 -3.42 11.11
N LYS A 75 -2.20 -2.52 11.95
CA LYS A 75 -2.81 -2.20 13.25
C LYS A 75 -4.25 -1.70 13.11
N VAL A 76 -4.59 -1.03 12.01
CA VAL A 76 -5.97 -0.59 11.72
C VAL A 76 -6.75 -1.68 11.01
N LEU A 77 -6.19 -2.27 9.95
CA LEU A 77 -6.89 -3.25 9.11
C LEU A 77 -7.31 -4.51 9.88
N LEU A 78 -6.47 -5.01 10.79
CA LEU A 78 -6.77 -6.22 11.58
C LEU A 78 -7.74 -5.96 12.75
N ARG A 79 -8.11 -4.69 12.98
CA ARG A 79 -9.08 -4.31 14.02
C ARG A 79 -10.46 -4.00 13.45
N ARG A 80 -10.60 -3.99 12.13
CA ARG A 80 -11.86 -3.82 11.40
C ARG A 80 -12.47 -5.19 11.16
#